data_AF-A0A1Z2TN55-F1
#
_entry.id   AF-A0A1Z2TN55-F1
#
_cell.length_a   1.000
_cell.length_b   1.000
_cell.length_c   1.000
_cell.angle_alpha   90.00
_cell.angle_beta   90.00
_cell.angle_gamma   90.00
#
_symmetry.space_group_name_H-M   'P 1'
#
loop_
_entity.id
_entity.type
_entity.pdbx_description
1 polymer ?
#
loop_
_entity_poly.entity_id
_entity_poly.type
_entity_poly.pdbx_seq_one_letter_code
_entity_poly.pdbx_strand_id
1 'polypeptide(L)'
;MIGKKGLVIFISFIFILGTVPLPRASAEETRLVILVSDNEADWAIAQNVADLLGAHLIVSPWGTYDPAVSAEILSVEPERVIIVGGPVAIPEEYTKDFDEFGIPYERWYGETRYETNLVVIQALKEEFPEAFDEIGTVVIANGRDALAIEGYLRAMKLMPYEFKGKPILVLTDEGRENVTITALERFIHVSEVKYAATYSGREKPMFPLNREKIDAWMKSHFAAYNEGTLVQSPTREEVYSLLINVQNKTGRAEELLDGLQIPAARKKLEGAKTALNAAWDAYNSGEYSKAYQLAMMASFNADFVISRAYREMRTVYQGLPNMQLQMEIQQFEIMAKVLKRKGYDVSELESLISQAKEALKQGKYSLLLNELIPEIKDTLAKLTTKRPSPGTPGGRDHGRP
;
A
#
# COMPACT_ATOMS: atom_id res chain seq x y z
N MET A 1 -2.02 13.76 -73.21
CA MET A 1 -2.14 12.28 -73.19
C MET A 1 -0.75 11.71 -72.96
N ILE A 2 -0.64 10.69 -72.09
CA ILE A 2 0.59 9.95 -71.71
C ILE A 2 1.50 10.77 -70.76
N GLY A 3 1.87 10.36 -69.54
CA GLY A 3 1.76 9.08 -68.84
C GLY A 3 3.14 8.52 -68.51
N LYS A 4 3.33 8.12 -67.24
CA LYS A 4 4.35 7.24 -66.61
C LYS A 4 5.21 7.96 -65.56
N LYS A 5 4.86 7.89 -64.28
CA LYS A 5 4.92 6.76 -63.32
C LYS A 5 6.35 6.42 -62.91
N GLY A 6 6.70 6.86 -61.69
CA GLY A 6 7.89 6.47 -60.96
C GLY A 6 7.82 5.01 -60.51
N LEU A 7 9.00 4.39 -60.55
CA LEU A 7 9.29 3.01 -60.20
C LEU A 7 9.45 2.92 -58.67
N VAL A 8 8.60 2.15 -57.99
CA VAL A 8 8.81 1.72 -56.61
C VAL A 8 9.07 0.22 -56.64
N ILE A 9 10.25 -0.16 -56.17
CA ILE A 9 10.72 -1.54 -56.08
C ILE A 9 9.98 -2.22 -54.92
N PHE A 10 9.25 -3.28 -55.25
CA PHE A 10 8.69 -4.22 -54.28
C PHE A 10 9.81 -5.17 -53.81
N ILE A 11 10.13 -5.15 -52.51
CA ILE A 11 10.84 -6.26 -51.87
C ILE A 11 9.86 -6.97 -50.96
N SER A 12 9.60 -8.21 -51.35
CA SER A 12 8.71 -9.19 -50.71
C SER A 12 9.25 -9.59 -49.34
N PHE A 13 8.45 -9.39 -48.29
CA PHE A 13 8.65 -10.06 -47.00
C PHE A 13 7.84 -11.36 -46.99
N ILE A 14 8.55 -12.48 -46.99
CA ILE A 14 8.02 -13.81 -46.72
C ILE A 14 7.65 -13.86 -45.23
N PHE A 15 6.35 -14.00 -44.94
CA PHE A 15 5.84 -14.33 -43.61
C PHE A 15 6.12 -15.80 -43.32
N ILE A 16 7.07 -16.08 -42.42
CA ILE A 16 7.15 -17.38 -41.76
C ILE A 16 6.10 -17.35 -40.64
N LEU A 17 5.05 -18.16 -40.80
CA LEU A 17 4.07 -18.45 -39.74
C LEU A 17 4.79 -19.20 -38.60
N GLY A 18 5.33 -18.45 -37.65
CA GLY A 18 5.55 -18.96 -36.31
C GLY A 18 4.20 -19.09 -35.62
N THR A 19 3.84 -20.30 -35.22
CA THR A 19 2.69 -20.58 -34.37
C THR A 19 2.85 -19.82 -33.06
N VAL A 20 2.21 -18.65 -32.97
CA VAL A 20 2.03 -17.93 -31.71
C VAL A 20 1.19 -18.85 -30.82
N PRO A 21 1.63 -19.21 -29.61
CA PRO A 21 0.77 -19.91 -28.68
C PRO A 21 -0.43 -18.99 -28.39
N LEU A 22 -1.62 -19.45 -28.80
CA LEU A 22 -2.88 -18.83 -28.43
C LEU A 22 -2.93 -18.69 -26.90
N PRO A 23 -3.34 -17.54 -26.36
CA PRO A 23 -3.59 -17.42 -24.93
C PRO A 23 -4.59 -18.52 -24.55
N ARG A 24 -4.17 -19.44 -23.68
CA ARG A 24 -5.10 -20.33 -23.01
C ARG A 24 -6.11 -19.44 -22.28
N ALA A 25 -7.39 -19.79 -22.47
CA ALA A 25 -8.56 -19.44 -21.66
C ALA A 25 -8.43 -18.16 -20.82
N SER A 26 -9.25 -17.16 -21.15
CA SER A 26 -9.59 -16.03 -20.28
C SER A 26 -9.62 -16.47 -18.83
N ALA A 27 -8.60 -16.08 -18.06
CA ALA A 27 -8.74 -16.01 -16.62
C ALA A 27 -9.98 -15.12 -16.39
N GLU A 28 -10.91 -15.54 -15.55
CA GLU A 28 -11.72 -14.55 -14.86
C GLU A 28 -10.72 -13.57 -14.24
N GLU A 29 -10.74 -12.29 -14.64
CA GLU A 29 -9.97 -11.28 -13.94
C GLU A 29 -10.44 -11.32 -12.49
N THR A 30 -9.61 -11.86 -11.59
CA THR A 30 -9.91 -11.91 -10.17
C THR A 30 -10.16 -10.47 -9.71
N ARG A 31 -11.42 -10.12 -9.43
CA ARG A 31 -11.80 -8.79 -8.93
C ARG A 31 -11.47 -8.61 -7.45
N LEU A 32 -10.36 -9.21 -7.00
CA LEU A 32 -9.81 -9.06 -5.68
C LEU A 32 -8.97 -7.79 -5.64
N VAL A 33 -9.29 -6.90 -4.70
CA VAL A 33 -8.50 -5.71 -4.42
C VAL A 33 -7.73 -5.91 -3.13
N ILE A 34 -6.45 -5.51 -3.12
CA ILE A 34 -5.67 -5.37 -1.90
C ILE A 34 -5.47 -3.88 -1.64
N LEU A 35 -6.04 -3.38 -0.54
CA LEU A 35 -5.83 -2.03 -0.05
C LEU A 35 -4.69 -2.03 0.97
N VAL A 36 -3.65 -1.25 0.71
CA VAL A 36 -2.53 -1.07 1.64
C VAL A 36 -2.10 0.39 1.69
N SER A 37 -1.37 0.77 2.72
CA SER A 37 -0.85 2.13 2.83
C SER A 37 0.47 2.28 2.07
N ASP A 38 0.90 3.51 1.82
CA ASP A 38 2.24 3.83 1.31
C ASP A 38 3.38 3.58 2.33
N ASN A 39 3.11 2.86 3.44
CA ASN A 39 4.16 2.34 4.31
C ASN A 39 4.97 1.25 3.60
N GLU A 40 6.29 1.39 3.60
CA GLU A 40 7.20 0.60 2.78
C GLU A 40 7.15 -0.90 3.10
N ALA A 41 7.00 -1.25 4.39
CA ALA A 41 7.02 -2.64 4.85
C ALA A 41 5.71 -3.37 4.56
N ASP A 42 4.57 -2.75 4.90
CA ASP A 42 3.25 -3.32 4.64
C ASP A 42 2.95 -3.34 3.13
N TRP A 43 3.34 -2.30 2.40
CA TRP A 43 3.23 -2.25 0.94
C TRP A 43 4.00 -3.38 0.25
N ALA A 44 5.22 -3.67 0.69
CA ALA A 44 6.04 -4.70 0.08
C ALA A 44 5.44 -6.10 0.21
N ILE A 45 4.94 -6.47 1.40
CA ILE A 45 4.27 -7.76 1.58
C ILE A 45 2.92 -7.80 0.84
N ALA A 46 2.17 -6.68 0.80
CA ALA A 46 0.95 -6.58 0.01
C ALA A 46 1.21 -6.74 -1.50
N GLN A 47 2.32 -6.19 -2.02
CA GLN A 47 2.75 -6.38 -3.40
C GLN A 47 3.09 -7.84 -3.68
N ASN A 48 3.78 -8.54 -2.77
CA ASN A 48 4.03 -9.98 -2.92
C ASN A 48 2.73 -10.78 -3.01
N VAL A 49 1.77 -10.49 -2.13
CA VAL A 49 0.45 -11.14 -2.16
C VAL A 49 -0.30 -10.81 -3.46
N ALA A 50 -0.29 -9.54 -3.89
CA ALA A 50 -0.95 -9.13 -5.14
C ALA A 50 -0.37 -9.88 -6.35
N ASP A 51 0.95 -10.03 -6.44
CA ASP A 51 1.63 -10.74 -7.53
C ASP A 51 1.42 -12.27 -7.50
N LEU A 52 1.15 -12.84 -6.31
CA LEU A 52 0.79 -14.24 -6.13
C LEU A 52 -0.66 -14.50 -6.54
N LEU A 53 -1.57 -13.62 -6.16
CA LEU A 53 -3.02 -13.80 -6.38
C LEU A 53 -3.53 -13.19 -7.69
N GLY A 54 -2.70 -12.41 -8.39
CA GLY A 54 -3.14 -11.59 -9.53
C GLY A 54 -4.13 -10.50 -9.12
N ALA A 55 -4.04 -9.99 -7.88
CA ALA A 55 -4.98 -9.02 -7.31
C ALA A 55 -4.63 -7.57 -7.69
N HIS A 56 -5.63 -6.69 -7.69
CA HIS A 56 -5.45 -5.26 -7.87
C HIS A 56 -4.91 -4.62 -6.59
N LEU A 57 -3.64 -4.21 -6.59
CA LEU A 57 -3.06 -3.47 -5.48
C LEU A 57 -3.42 -1.98 -5.58
N ILE A 58 -4.10 -1.47 -4.56
CA ILE A 58 -4.45 -0.05 -4.41
C ILE A 58 -3.77 0.50 -3.16
N VAL A 59 -3.10 1.64 -3.30
CA VAL A 59 -2.29 2.24 -2.25
C VAL A 59 -2.97 3.51 -1.74
N SER A 60 -3.14 3.62 -0.43
CA SER A 60 -3.61 4.84 0.22
C SER A 60 -2.47 5.58 0.93
N PRO A 61 -2.62 6.89 1.18
CA PRO A 61 -1.71 7.58 2.07
C PRO A 61 -1.77 7.00 3.48
N TRP A 62 -0.63 6.79 4.12
CA TRP A 62 -0.57 6.23 5.47
C TRP A 62 -1.25 7.15 6.50
N GLY A 63 -2.13 6.55 7.30
CA GLY A 63 -2.77 7.16 8.47
C GLY A 63 -3.79 8.24 8.17
N THR A 64 -4.16 8.46 6.91
CA THR A 64 -5.15 9.45 6.50
C THR A 64 -6.11 8.86 5.47
N TYR A 65 -7.40 9.12 5.64
CA TYR A 65 -8.41 8.76 4.65
C TYR A 65 -8.35 9.69 3.42
N ASP A 66 -8.39 9.09 2.24
CA ASP A 66 -8.51 9.77 0.96
C ASP A 66 -9.73 9.19 0.19
N PRO A 67 -10.82 9.96 0.02
CA PRO A 67 -12.01 9.50 -0.70
C PRO A 67 -11.72 9.18 -2.18
N ALA A 68 -10.61 9.68 -2.75
CA ALA A 68 -10.21 9.31 -4.09
C ALA A 68 -9.85 7.82 -4.18
N VAL A 69 -9.21 7.28 -3.15
CA VAL A 69 -8.84 5.85 -3.07
C VAL A 69 -10.09 4.98 -3.00
N SER A 70 -11.10 5.36 -2.19
CA SER A 70 -12.38 4.64 -2.16
C SER A 70 -13.04 4.64 -3.54
N ALA A 71 -13.09 5.78 -4.24
CA ALA A 71 -13.64 5.83 -5.60
C ALA A 71 -12.84 5.00 -6.62
N GLU A 72 -11.50 4.91 -6.47
CA GLU A 72 -10.69 4.01 -7.28
C GLU A 72 -11.06 2.55 -7.04
N ILE A 73 -11.19 2.12 -5.78
CA ILE A 73 -11.63 0.78 -5.41
C ILE A 73 -13.02 0.50 -5.98
N LEU A 74 -13.97 1.41 -5.80
CA LEU A 74 -15.33 1.28 -6.34
C LEU A 74 -15.33 1.12 -7.86
N SER A 75 -14.44 1.82 -8.58
CA SER A 75 -14.32 1.71 -10.04
C SER A 75 -13.76 0.37 -10.54
N VAL A 76 -13.15 -0.43 -9.65
CA VAL A 76 -12.71 -1.81 -9.96
C VAL A 76 -13.88 -2.80 -9.83
N GLU A 77 -14.97 -2.41 -9.17
CA GLU A 77 -16.12 -3.28 -8.87
C GLU A 77 -15.71 -4.59 -8.17
N PRO A 78 -14.96 -4.52 -7.04
CA PRO A 78 -14.34 -5.69 -6.44
C PRO A 78 -15.36 -6.67 -5.88
N GLU A 79 -15.02 -7.96 -5.94
CA GLU A 79 -15.75 -9.02 -5.23
C GLU A 79 -15.45 -9.02 -3.73
N ARG A 80 -14.22 -8.64 -3.38
CA ARG A 80 -13.75 -8.47 -2.00
C ARG A 80 -12.54 -7.54 -1.96
N VAL A 81 -12.39 -6.84 -0.85
CA VAL A 81 -11.18 -6.08 -0.51
C VAL A 81 -10.42 -6.77 0.63
N ILE A 82 -9.13 -7.02 0.46
CA ILE A 82 -8.22 -7.37 1.55
C ILE A 82 -7.49 -6.10 1.96
N ILE A 83 -7.59 -5.72 3.21
CA ILE A 83 -6.88 -4.57 3.78
C ILE A 83 -5.63 -5.07 4.49
N VAL A 84 -4.46 -4.65 4.03
CA VAL A 84 -3.19 -4.93 4.70
C VAL A 84 -2.78 -3.72 5.54
N GLY A 85 -2.72 -3.92 6.85
CA GLY A 85 -2.38 -2.89 7.82
C GLY A 85 -3.54 -2.48 8.73
N GLY A 86 -3.18 -2.11 9.96
CA GLY A 86 -4.15 -1.78 11.01
C GLY A 86 -4.83 -0.43 10.81
N PRO A 87 -5.81 -0.08 11.67
CA PRO A 87 -6.59 1.16 11.57
C PRO A 87 -5.76 2.45 11.73
N VAL A 88 -4.53 2.33 12.24
CA VAL A 88 -3.56 3.44 12.30
C VAL A 88 -2.96 3.74 10.93
N ALA A 89 -2.74 2.71 10.09
CA ALA A 89 -2.18 2.85 8.75
C ALA A 89 -3.28 3.06 7.70
N ILE A 90 -4.39 2.34 7.84
CA ILE A 90 -5.58 2.40 6.97
C ILE A 90 -6.81 2.73 7.81
N PRO A 91 -7.21 4.01 7.90
CA PRO A 91 -8.32 4.46 8.74
C PRO A 91 -9.66 3.74 8.48
N GLU A 92 -10.51 3.67 9.51
CA GLU A 92 -11.83 3.00 9.46
C GLU A 92 -12.84 3.66 8.53
N GLU A 93 -12.54 4.83 7.99
CA GLU A 93 -13.33 5.47 6.94
C GLU A 93 -13.43 4.57 5.69
N TYR A 94 -12.35 3.86 5.33
CA TYR A 94 -12.39 2.95 4.18
C TYR A 94 -13.36 1.77 4.40
N THR A 95 -13.37 1.18 5.59
CA THR A 95 -14.27 0.07 5.93
C THR A 95 -15.72 0.53 6.02
N LYS A 96 -15.97 1.76 6.51
CA LYS A 96 -17.30 2.38 6.45
C LYS A 96 -17.81 2.56 5.03
N ASP A 97 -16.95 2.98 4.11
CA ASP A 97 -17.32 3.06 2.70
C ASP A 97 -17.67 1.66 2.16
N PHE A 98 -16.85 0.65 2.46
CA PHE A 98 -17.13 -0.71 2.00
C PHE A 98 -18.45 -1.27 2.56
N ASP A 99 -18.76 -1.03 3.83
CA ASP A 99 -20.05 -1.39 4.43
C ASP A 99 -21.22 -0.66 3.75
N GLU A 100 -21.08 0.66 3.52
CA GLU A 100 -22.09 1.48 2.85
C GLU A 100 -22.38 1.00 1.42
N PHE A 101 -21.34 0.61 0.68
CA PHE A 101 -21.46 0.13 -0.70
C PHE A 101 -21.63 -1.39 -0.82
N GLY A 102 -21.72 -2.12 0.30
CA GLY A 102 -21.93 -3.56 0.32
C GLY A 102 -20.78 -4.38 -0.25
N ILE A 103 -19.54 -3.89 -0.10
CA ILE A 103 -18.31 -4.57 -0.55
C ILE A 103 -17.75 -5.41 0.60
N PRO A 104 -17.67 -6.75 0.44
CA PRO A 104 -17.03 -7.59 1.44
C PRO A 104 -15.57 -7.19 1.64
N TYR A 105 -15.12 -7.13 2.88
CA TYR A 105 -13.71 -6.90 3.16
C TYR A 105 -13.19 -7.77 4.32
N GLU A 106 -11.87 -7.92 4.34
CA GLU A 106 -11.14 -8.49 5.46
C GLU A 106 -9.91 -7.65 5.77
N ARG A 107 -9.50 -7.58 7.04
CA ARG A 107 -8.31 -6.86 7.44
C ARG A 107 -7.25 -7.80 8.00
N TRP A 108 -6.09 -7.82 7.37
CA TRP A 108 -4.90 -8.56 7.78
C TRP A 108 -3.90 -7.60 8.43
N TYR A 109 -3.80 -7.61 9.76
CA TYR A 109 -2.90 -6.73 10.48
C TYR A 109 -2.48 -7.25 11.86
N GLY A 110 -1.37 -6.69 12.36
CA GLY A 110 -0.96 -6.80 13.75
C GLY A 110 -0.58 -5.44 14.34
N GLU A 111 -0.14 -5.42 15.61
CA GLU A 111 0.22 -4.19 16.32
C GLU A 111 1.41 -3.45 15.70
N THR A 112 2.34 -4.18 15.09
CA THR A 112 3.48 -3.61 14.37
C THR A 112 3.64 -4.26 13.00
N ARG A 113 4.50 -3.69 12.15
CA ARG A 113 4.80 -4.22 10.81
C ARG A 113 5.27 -5.68 10.81
N TYR A 114 5.91 -6.14 11.89
CA TYR A 114 6.37 -7.53 12.02
C TYR A 114 5.19 -8.48 12.26
N GLU A 115 4.26 -8.10 13.13
CA GLU A 115 3.04 -8.88 13.36
C GLU A 115 2.09 -8.80 12.15
N THR A 116 1.98 -7.64 11.47
CA THR A 116 1.25 -7.55 10.18
C THR A 116 1.87 -8.50 9.15
N ASN A 117 3.19 -8.51 8.98
CA ASN A 117 3.87 -9.43 8.06
C ASN A 117 3.59 -10.90 8.41
N LEU A 118 3.61 -11.28 9.69
CA LEU A 118 3.21 -12.61 10.14
C LEU A 118 1.73 -12.93 9.79
N VAL A 119 0.81 -12.03 10.12
CA VAL A 119 -0.64 -12.23 9.88
C VAL A 119 -0.92 -12.38 8.38
N VAL A 120 -0.28 -11.58 7.53
CA VAL A 120 -0.43 -11.68 6.08
C VAL A 120 0.08 -13.03 5.57
N ILE A 121 1.25 -13.49 6.03
CA ILE A 121 1.78 -14.81 5.64
C ILE A 121 0.86 -15.95 6.11
N GLN A 122 0.32 -15.84 7.33
CA GLN A 122 -0.61 -16.83 7.87
C GLN A 122 -1.92 -16.86 7.09
N ALA A 123 -2.54 -15.70 6.86
CA ALA A 123 -3.80 -15.59 6.14
C ALA A 123 -3.65 -16.05 4.68
N LEU A 124 -2.52 -15.72 4.03
CA LEU A 124 -2.22 -16.21 2.69
C LEU A 124 -2.17 -17.74 2.64
N LYS A 125 -1.53 -18.39 3.62
CA LYS A 125 -1.48 -19.87 3.71
C LYS A 125 -2.87 -20.48 3.94
N GLU A 126 -3.67 -19.85 4.81
CA GLU A 126 -4.97 -20.37 5.21
C GLU A 126 -6.04 -20.19 4.12
N GLU A 127 -6.06 -19.03 3.47
CA GLU A 127 -7.07 -18.68 2.47
C GLU A 127 -6.68 -19.06 1.03
N PHE A 128 -5.38 -19.06 0.71
CA PHE A 128 -4.87 -19.31 -0.65
C PHE A 128 -3.73 -20.34 -0.65
N PRO A 129 -3.95 -21.57 -0.16
CA PRO A 129 -2.90 -22.57 0.00
C PRO A 129 -2.19 -22.91 -1.31
N GLU A 130 -2.92 -22.95 -2.44
CA GLU A 130 -2.32 -23.22 -3.76
C GLU A 130 -1.33 -22.13 -4.19
N ALA A 131 -1.68 -20.85 -3.99
CA ALA A 131 -0.78 -19.73 -4.28
C ALA A 131 0.39 -19.68 -3.27
N PHE A 132 0.13 -20.05 -2.02
CA PHE A 132 1.18 -20.15 -1.00
C PHE A 132 2.23 -21.21 -1.35
N ASP A 133 1.82 -22.33 -1.94
CA ASP A 133 2.71 -23.41 -2.38
C ASP A 133 3.62 -23.02 -3.58
N GLU A 134 3.30 -21.93 -4.31
CA GLU A 134 4.19 -21.38 -5.34
C GLU A 134 5.40 -20.62 -4.78
N ILE A 135 5.37 -20.31 -3.48
CA ILE A 135 6.46 -19.62 -2.81
C ILE A 135 7.66 -20.54 -2.71
N GLY A 136 8.74 -20.19 -3.40
CA GLY A 136 9.98 -20.96 -3.33
C GLY A 136 11.17 -20.18 -2.76
N THR A 137 11.10 -18.84 -2.73
CA THR A 137 12.12 -17.99 -2.11
C THR A 137 11.53 -17.18 -0.95
N VAL A 138 12.14 -17.31 0.23
CA VAL A 138 11.89 -16.39 1.35
C VAL A 138 12.95 -15.29 1.33
N VAL A 139 12.52 -14.03 1.31
CA VAL A 139 13.42 -12.88 1.42
C VAL A 139 13.31 -12.30 2.82
N ILE A 140 14.40 -12.29 3.58
CA ILE A 140 14.44 -11.76 4.94
C ILE A 140 15.08 -10.37 4.91
N ALA A 141 14.36 -9.35 5.40
CA ALA A 141 14.86 -7.97 5.47
C ALA A 141 14.55 -7.35 6.84
N ASN A 142 15.36 -6.37 7.25
CA ASN A 142 14.99 -5.58 8.42
C ASN A 142 13.79 -4.69 8.07
N GLY A 143 12.74 -4.70 8.90
CA GLY A 143 11.51 -3.96 8.62
C GLY A 143 11.67 -2.44 8.58
N ARG A 144 12.79 -1.89 9.03
CA ARG A 144 13.13 -0.45 8.97
C ARG A 144 14.06 -0.10 7.80
N ASP A 145 14.54 -1.08 7.05
CA ASP A 145 15.46 -0.88 5.94
C ASP A 145 14.71 -0.69 4.61
N ALA A 146 14.13 0.51 4.45
CA ALA A 146 13.31 0.85 3.28
C ALA A 146 14.05 0.62 1.95
N LEU A 147 15.35 0.95 1.87
CA LEU A 147 16.15 0.76 0.67
C LEU A 147 16.37 -0.73 0.35
N ALA A 148 16.59 -1.58 1.35
CA ALA A 148 16.71 -3.02 1.13
C ALA A 148 15.40 -3.64 0.63
N ILE A 149 14.27 -3.19 1.21
CA ILE A 149 12.92 -3.63 0.80
C ILE A 149 12.61 -3.16 -0.63
N GLU A 150 12.88 -1.90 -0.95
CA GLU A 150 12.69 -1.37 -2.31
C GLU A 150 13.60 -2.09 -3.32
N GLY A 151 14.87 -2.29 -2.96
CA GLY A 151 15.83 -3.03 -3.78
C GLY A 151 15.38 -4.47 -4.06
N TYR A 152 14.78 -5.13 -3.07
CA TYR A 152 14.14 -6.43 -3.26
C TYR A 152 12.98 -6.38 -4.26
N LEU A 153 12.03 -5.47 -4.10
CA LEU A 153 10.89 -5.35 -5.02
C LEU A 153 11.34 -5.01 -6.44
N ARG A 154 12.38 -4.18 -6.58
CA ARG A 154 13.03 -3.87 -7.85
C ARG A 154 13.66 -5.12 -8.47
N ALA A 155 14.37 -5.93 -7.69
CA ALA A 155 14.95 -7.20 -8.16
C ALA A 155 13.85 -8.19 -8.58
N MET A 156 12.78 -8.32 -7.81
CA MET A 156 11.62 -9.16 -8.16
C MET A 156 11.02 -8.77 -9.51
N LYS A 157 10.91 -7.47 -9.80
CA LYS A 157 10.35 -6.96 -11.05
C LYS A 157 11.30 -7.07 -12.24
N LEU A 158 12.58 -6.73 -12.06
CA LEU A 158 13.55 -6.62 -13.16
C LEU A 158 14.30 -7.92 -13.44
N MET A 159 14.50 -8.75 -12.42
CA MET A 159 15.30 -9.97 -12.47
C MET A 159 14.56 -11.14 -11.79
N PRO A 160 13.31 -11.45 -12.20
CA PRO A 160 12.50 -12.49 -11.55
C PRO A 160 13.15 -13.89 -11.59
N TYR A 161 14.03 -14.14 -12.57
CA TYR A 161 14.78 -15.38 -12.70
C TYR A 161 15.85 -15.60 -11.62
N GLU A 162 16.19 -14.57 -10.83
CA GLU A 162 17.12 -14.71 -9.69
C GLU A 162 16.48 -15.37 -8.46
N PHE A 163 15.16 -15.56 -8.48
CA PHE A 163 14.40 -16.20 -7.40
C PHE A 163 13.98 -17.61 -7.82
N LYS A 164 14.06 -18.56 -6.90
CA LYS A 164 13.53 -19.92 -7.10
C LYS A 164 12.05 -19.94 -6.77
N GLY A 165 11.19 -19.86 -7.78
CA GLY A 165 9.74 -19.75 -7.56
C GLY A 165 9.34 -18.32 -7.21
N LYS A 166 8.14 -18.14 -6.64
CA LYS A 166 7.67 -16.81 -6.24
C LYS A 166 8.35 -16.39 -4.94
N PRO A 167 8.84 -15.14 -4.83
CA PRO A 167 9.43 -14.66 -3.59
C PRO A 167 8.36 -14.09 -2.64
N ILE A 168 8.61 -14.19 -1.33
CA ILE A 168 7.81 -13.50 -0.30
C ILE A 168 8.72 -12.84 0.73
N LEU A 169 8.35 -11.65 1.17
CA LEU A 169 9.07 -10.90 2.20
C LEU A 169 8.72 -11.40 3.61
N VAL A 170 9.74 -11.68 4.41
CA VAL A 170 9.64 -11.92 5.85
C VAL A 170 10.45 -10.84 6.58
N LEU A 171 9.80 -10.14 7.50
CA LEU A 171 10.43 -9.04 8.22
C LEU A 171 11.12 -9.50 9.50
N THR A 172 12.25 -8.87 9.81
CA THR A 172 12.96 -9.03 11.08
C THR A 172 13.37 -7.70 11.68
N ASP A 173 13.66 -7.70 12.97
CA ASP A 173 14.28 -6.59 13.69
C ASP A 173 14.79 -7.05 15.04
N GLU A 174 15.65 -6.26 15.68
CA GLU A 174 16.14 -6.54 17.02
C GLU A 174 14.95 -6.72 18.00
N GLY A 175 14.92 -7.86 18.69
CA GLY A 175 13.84 -8.22 19.63
C GLY A 175 12.54 -8.70 18.95
N ARG A 176 12.53 -8.88 17.63
CA ARG A 176 11.37 -9.39 16.86
C ARG A 176 11.62 -10.77 16.25
N GLU A 177 12.71 -11.44 16.62
CA GLU A 177 13.13 -12.71 16.02
C GLU A 177 12.11 -13.82 16.23
N ASN A 178 11.39 -13.81 17.36
CA ASN A 178 10.33 -14.80 17.61
C ASN A 178 9.18 -14.65 16.61
N VAL A 179 8.75 -13.41 16.33
CA VAL A 179 7.69 -13.13 15.35
C VAL A 179 8.16 -13.52 13.94
N THR A 180 9.40 -13.20 13.60
CA THR A 180 10.04 -13.65 12.35
C THR A 180 10.03 -15.17 12.23
N ILE A 181 10.42 -15.89 13.29
CA ILE A 181 10.43 -17.35 13.31
C ILE A 181 9.02 -17.92 13.19
N THR A 182 8.02 -17.37 13.90
CA THR A 182 6.62 -17.81 13.76
C THR A 182 6.10 -17.65 12.32
N ALA A 183 6.55 -16.63 11.60
CA ALA A 183 6.23 -16.46 10.19
C ALA A 183 6.92 -17.52 9.33
N LEU A 184 8.20 -17.80 9.60
CA LEU A 184 8.95 -18.84 8.89
C LEU A 184 8.39 -20.26 9.14
N GLU A 185 7.83 -20.53 10.31
CA GLU A 185 7.13 -21.80 10.61
C GLU A 185 5.93 -22.07 9.70
N ARG A 186 5.40 -21.04 9.01
CA ARG A 186 4.29 -21.24 8.07
C ARG A 186 4.76 -21.97 6.81
N PHE A 187 6.03 -21.91 6.45
CA PHE A 187 6.54 -22.60 5.27
C PHE A 187 6.90 -24.06 5.59
N ILE A 188 6.38 -24.98 4.78
CA ILE A 188 6.71 -26.41 4.89
C ILE A 188 7.96 -26.73 4.07
N HIS A 189 8.14 -26.05 2.94
CA HIS A 189 9.29 -26.16 2.06
C HIS A 189 9.78 -24.77 1.68
N VAL A 190 11.09 -24.59 1.61
CA VAL A 190 11.74 -23.37 1.13
C VAL A 190 12.93 -23.77 0.27
N SER A 191 12.95 -23.33 -1.00
CA SER A 191 14.03 -23.67 -1.94
C SER A 191 15.22 -22.73 -1.83
N GLU A 192 14.95 -21.48 -1.42
CA GLU A 192 15.94 -20.43 -1.28
C GLU A 192 15.58 -19.46 -0.15
N VAL A 193 16.59 -18.99 0.59
CA VAL A 193 16.50 -17.85 1.49
C VAL A 193 17.48 -16.77 1.03
N LYS A 194 16.98 -15.56 0.81
CA LYS A 194 17.83 -14.40 0.52
C LYS A 194 17.74 -13.38 1.66
N TYR A 195 18.88 -12.85 2.09
CA TYR A 195 18.92 -11.73 3.02
C TYR A 195 19.06 -10.41 2.27
N ALA A 196 18.05 -9.54 2.36
CA ALA A 196 18.09 -8.20 1.80
C ALA A 196 18.56 -7.19 2.84
N ALA A 197 19.62 -6.44 2.54
CA ALA A 197 20.16 -5.45 3.45
C ALA A 197 20.90 -4.31 2.76
N THR A 198 20.79 -3.14 3.36
CA THR A 198 21.56 -1.95 3.01
C THR A 198 22.86 -1.91 3.80
N TYR A 199 23.96 -1.62 3.12
CA TYR A 199 25.29 -1.53 3.71
C TYR A 199 25.89 -0.13 3.56
N SER A 200 26.66 0.27 4.57
CA SER A 200 27.58 1.40 4.50
C SER A 200 29.01 0.86 4.54
N GLY A 201 29.52 0.38 3.40
CA GLY A 201 30.82 -0.29 3.32
C GLY A 201 30.72 -1.81 3.47
N ARG A 202 31.81 -2.47 3.90
CA ARG A 202 31.96 -3.95 3.79
C ARG A 202 31.69 -4.76 5.06
N GLU A 203 31.42 -4.13 6.20
CA GLU A 203 31.45 -4.86 7.48
C GLU A 203 30.09 -5.32 7.99
N LYS A 204 29.13 -4.42 8.14
CA LYS A 204 27.84 -4.72 8.76
C LYS A 204 26.68 -4.04 8.03
N PRO A 205 25.50 -4.69 7.96
CA PRO A 205 24.31 -4.03 7.44
C PRO A 205 23.96 -2.85 8.35
N MET A 206 23.39 -1.81 7.76
CA MET A 206 22.98 -0.60 8.47
C MET A 206 21.83 -0.86 9.45
N PHE A 207 21.07 -1.94 9.21
CA PHE A 207 20.03 -2.45 10.08
C PHE A 207 20.28 -3.95 10.38
N PRO A 208 20.10 -4.40 11.64
CA PRO A 208 20.41 -5.77 12.02
C PRO A 208 19.45 -6.78 11.38
N LEU A 209 20.00 -7.90 10.89
CA LEU A 209 19.24 -9.00 10.29
C LEU A 209 19.02 -10.19 11.24
N ASN A 210 19.56 -10.14 12.47
CA ASN A 210 19.44 -11.21 13.48
C ASN A 210 19.80 -12.62 12.99
N ARG A 211 20.80 -12.68 12.11
CA ARG A 211 21.20 -13.89 11.39
C ARG A 211 21.52 -15.06 12.30
N GLU A 212 22.17 -14.83 13.44
CA GLU A 212 22.56 -15.93 14.34
C GLU A 212 21.39 -16.81 14.76
N LYS A 213 20.31 -16.18 15.25
CA LYS A 213 19.13 -16.89 15.74
C LYS A 213 18.28 -17.45 14.60
N ILE A 214 18.11 -16.68 13.52
CA ILE A 214 17.32 -17.09 12.36
C ILE A 214 18.00 -18.24 11.62
N ASP A 215 19.31 -18.14 11.33
CA ASP A 215 20.06 -19.18 10.63
C ASP A 215 20.11 -20.48 11.45
N ALA A 216 20.27 -20.39 12.78
CA ALA A 216 20.23 -21.58 13.64
C ALA A 216 18.86 -22.27 13.59
N TRP A 217 17.79 -21.49 13.61
CA TRP A 217 16.42 -22.03 13.46
C TRP A 217 16.20 -22.62 12.06
N MET A 218 16.55 -21.91 11.00
CA MET A 218 16.40 -22.37 9.61
C MET A 218 17.12 -23.70 9.37
N LYS A 219 18.38 -23.83 9.83
CA LYS A 219 19.19 -25.05 9.68
C LYS A 219 18.65 -26.25 10.47
N SER A 220 17.88 -26.02 11.53
CA SER A 220 17.26 -27.09 12.32
C SER A 220 15.89 -27.52 11.78
N HIS A 221 15.23 -26.69 10.97
CA HIS A 221 13.87 -26.95 10.47
C HIS A 221 13.82 -27.35 8.99
N PHE A 222 14.74 -26.84 8.17
CA PHE A 222 14.80 -27.16 6.74
C PHE A 222 16.02 -28.02 6.42
N ALA A 223 15.79 -29.14 5.74
CA ALA A 223 16.85 -30.10 5.41
C ALA A 223 17.92 -29.52 4.47
N ALA A 224 17.52 -28.71 3.49
CA ALA A 224 18.41 -27.98 2.59
C ALA A 224 17.68 -26.80 1.92
N TYR A 225 18.37 -25.67 1.75
CA TYR A 225 17.92 -24.52 0.98
C TYR A 225 19.15 -23.77 0.42
N ASN A 226 18.97 -23.03 -0.68
CA ASN A 226 20.02 -22.13 -1.17
C ASN A 226 20.02 -20.83 -0.37
N GLU A 227 21.19 -20.36 0.03
CA GLU A 227 21.33 -19.04 0.66
C GLU A 227 21.85 -18.01 -0.35
N GLY A 228 21.28 -16.81 -0.32
CA GLY A 228 21.75 -15.66 -1.10
C GLY A 228 21.62 -14.34 -0.35
N THR A 229 22.11 -13.26 -0.94
CA THR A 229 21.97 -11.90 -0.42
C THR A 229 21.54 -10.93 -1.50
N LEU A 230 20.74 -9.94 -1.11
CA LEU A 230 20.38 -8.79 -1.93
C LEU A 230 20.99 -7.55 -1.27
N VAL A 231 22.12 -7.11 -1.80
CA VAL A 231 22.90 -6.02 -1.22
C VAL A 231 22.49 -4.70 -1.83
N GLN A 232 22.14 -3.75 -0.99
CA GLN A 232 21.92 -2.35 -1.38
C GLN A 232 22.99 -1.46 -0.76
N SER A 233 23.22 -0.31 -1.38
CA SER A 233 24.08 0.75 -0.84
C SER A 233 23.44 2.08 -1.19
N PRO A 234 23.31 3.02 -0.24
CA PRO A 234 22.61 4.28 -0.51
C PRO A 234 23.31 5.08 -1.61
N THR A 235 22.65 5.17 -2.78
CA THR A 235 23.13 6.01 -3.89
C THR A 235 22.65 7.44 -3.73
N ARG A 236 23.28 8.36 -4.47
CA ARG A 236 22.88 9.77 -4.49
C ARG A 236 21.42 9.92 -4.92
N GLU A 237 21.01 9.22 -5.96
CA GLU A 237 19.68 9.34 -6.55
C GLU A 237 18.60 8.77 -5.63
N GLU A 238 18.84 7.61 -5.03
CA GLU A 238 17.88 6.97 -4.10
C GLU A 238 17.70 7.79 -2.83
N VAL A 239 18.80 8.29 -2.24
CA VAL A 239 18.71 9.12 -1.04
C VAL A 239 18.04 10.46 -1.32
N TYR A 240 18.28 11.05 -2.49
CA TYR A 240 17.59 12.29 -2.88
C TYR A 240 16.08 12.09 -2.96
N SER A 241 15.64 11.03 -3.66
CA SER A 241 14.22 10.68 -3.78
C SER A 241 13.58 10.43 -2.41
N LEU A 242 14.27 9.72 -1.52
CA LEU A 242 13.82 9.51 -0.14
C LEU A 242 13.68 10.83 0.62
N LEU A 243 14.66 11.74 0.53
CA LEU A 243 14.62 13.03 1.22
C LEU A 243 13.44 13.89 0.79
N ILE A 244 13.12 13.90 -0.51
CA ILE A 244 11.94 14.59 -1.03
C ILE A 244 10.66 13.98 -0.44
N ASN A 245 10.55 12.64 -0.42
CA ASN A 245 9.39 11.97 0.15
C ASN A 245 9.23 12.26 1.65
N VAL A 246 10.33 12.20 2.41
CA VAL A 246 10.34 12.48 3.85
C VAL A 246 10.04 13.96 4.13
N GLN A 247 10.50 14.88 3.28
CA GLN A 247 10.17 16.30 3.37
C GLN A 247 8.67 16.55 3.16
N ASN A 248 8.08 15.97 2.10
CA ASN A 248 6.65 16.08 1.84
C ASN A 248 5.84 15.48 3.00
N LYS A 249 6.25 14.32 3.50
CA LYS A 249 5.63 13.66 4.66
C LYS A 249 5.72 14.53 5.92
N THR A 250 6.86 15.16 6.17
CA THR A 250 7.07 16.07 7.31
C THR A 250 6.22 17.35 7.17
N GLY A 251 6.08 17.90 5.97
CA GLY A 251 5.18 19.02 5.69
C GLY A 251 3.73 18.67 5.97
N ARG A 252 3.26 17.51 5.49
CA ARG A 252 1.91 16.99 5.80
C ARG A 252 1.69 16.80 7.30
N ALA A 253 2.71 16.29 8.01
CA ALA A 253 2.66 16.12 9.46
C ALA A 253 2.50 17.47 10.19
N GLU A 254 3.16 18.52 9.71
CA GLU A 254 3.03 19.88 10.22
C GLU A 254 1.64 20.47 9.96
N GLU A 255 1.14 20.36 8.72
CA GLU A 255 -0.19 20.83 8.34
C GLU A 255 -1.29 20.17 9.17
N LEU A 256 -1.24 18.85 9.35
CA LEU A 256 -2.22 18.12 10.17
C LEU A 256 -2.17 18.52 11.65
N LEU A 257 -0.99 18.88 12.17
CA LEU A 257 -0.82 19.27 13.57
C LEU A 257 -1.17 20.75 13.82
N ASP A 258 -1.34 21.54 12.78
CA ASP A 258 -1.66 22.96 12.92
C ASP A 258 -2.98 23.16 13.69
N GLY A 259 -2.99 24.13 14.58
CA GLY A 259 -4.12 24.37 15.50
C GLY A 259 -4.33 23.32 16.61
N LEU A 260 -3.68 22.15 16.59
CA LEU A 260 -3.88 21.07 17.57
C LEU A 260 -2.91 21.15 18.76
N GLN A 261 -3.39 20.97 19.98
CA GLN A 261 -2.55 21.00 21.20
C GLN A 261 -2.16 19.60 21.67
N ILE A 262 -1.23 18.97 20.93
CA ILE A 262 -0.72 17.62 21.23
C ILE A 262 0.79 17.69 21.54
N PRO A 263 1.21 17.88 22.81
CA PRO A 263 2.62 18.10 23.16
C PRO A 263 3.57 17.01 22.68
N ALA A 264 3.14 15.74 22.76
CA ALA A 264 3.95 14.61 22.29
C ALA A 264 4.17 14.63 20.77
N ALA A 265 3.15 15.00 19.98
CA ALA A 265 3.27 15.14 18.53
C ALA A 265 4.14 16.34 18.16
N ARG A 266 4.00 17.48 18.86
CA ARG A 266 4.87 18.65 18.62
C ARG A 266 6.34 18.33 18.85
N LYS A 267 6.67 17.62 19.94
CA LYS A 267 8.05 17.15 20.19
C LYS A 267 8.56 16.24 19.07
N LYS A 268 7.71 15.37 18.53
CA LYS A 268 8.07 14.48 17.43
C LYS A 268 8.23 15.22 16.10
N LEU A 269 7.42 16.24 15.83
CA LEU A 269 7.57 17.10 14.66
C LEU A 269 8.91 17.83 14.67
N GLU A 270 9.31 18.40 15.81
CA GLU A 270 10.63 19.03 15.95
C GLU A 270 11.77 18.03 15.72
N GLY A 271 11.63 16.80 16.24
CA GLY A 271 12.57 15.73 15.97
C GLY A 271 12.64 15.33 14.50
N ALA A 272 11.50 15.31 13.79
CA ALA A 272 11.44 15.04 12.36
C ALA A 272 12.16 16.13 11.55
N LYS A 273 11.84 17.41 11.81
CA LYS A 273 12.48 18.56 11.15
C LYS A 273 13.98 18.62 11.39
N THR A 274 14.41 18.39 12.63
CA THR A 274 15.84 18.38 12.99
C THR A 274 16.59 17.26 12.25
N ALA A 275 16.04 16.05 12.24
CA ALA A 275 16.64 14.93 11.53
C ALA A 275 16.66 15.15 10.01
N LEU A 276 15.59 15.70 9.44
CA LEU A 276 15.49 16.01 8.00
C LEU A 276 16.52 17.06 7.57
N ASN A 277 16.70 18.13 8.35
CA ASN A 277 17.74 19.13 8.07
C ASN A 277 19.14 18.51 8.09
N ALA A 278 19.44 17.73 9.13
CA ALA A 278 20.71 17.02 9.22
C ALA A 278 20.91 16.01 8.08
N ALA A 279 19.83 15.39 7.60
CA ALA A 279 19.86 14.47 6.47
C ALA A 279 20.21 15.19 5.16
N TRP A 280 19.63 16.38 4.92
CA TRP A 280 20.00 17.24 3.79
C TRP A 280 21.45 17.73 3.87
N ASP A 281 21.93 18.09 5.05
CA ASP A 281 23.34 18.50 5.26
C ASP A 281 24.31 17.35 4.95
N ALA A 282 24.01 16.15 5.44
CA ALA A 282 24.78 14.94 5.16
C ALA A 282 24.76 14.61 3.65
N TYR A 283 23.60 14.74 2.99
CA TYR A 283 23.47 14.53 1.55
C TYR A 283 24.34 15.50 0.74
N ASN A 284 24.28 16.80 1.08
CA ASN A 284 25.07 17.84 0.42
C ASN A 284 26.58 17.67 0.63
N SER A 285 26.97 17.01 1.72
CA SER A 285 28.36 16.66 2.04
C SER A 285 28.83 15.34 1.40
N GLY A 286 27.95 14.64 0.66
CA GLY A 286 28.25 13.34 0.04
C GLY A 286 28.21 12.15 1.00
N GLU A 287 27.75 12.34 2.24
CA GLU A 287 27.60 11.28 3.26
C GLU A 287 26.25 10.53 3.09
N TYR A 288 26.02 9.89 1.94
CA TYR A 288 24.72 9.32 1.58
C TYR A 288 24.19 8.26 2.57
N SER A 289 25.06 7.42 3.13
CA SER A 289 24.65 6.46 4.17
C SER A 289 24.12 7.14 5.43
N LYS A 290 24.75 8.23 5.87
CA LYS A 290 24.31 8.99 7.04
C LYS A 290 23.03 9.76 6.74
N ALA A 291 22.94 10.35 5.55
CA ALA A 291 21.72 11.00 5.07
C ALA A 291 20.53 10.02 5.05
N TYR A 292 20.74 8.79 4.57
CA TYR A 292 19.72 7.73 4.60
C TYR A 292 19.24 7.42 6.04
N GLN A 293 20.15 7.21 7.00
CA GLN A 293 19.77 6.93 8.39
C GLN A 293 18.97 8.08 9.01
N LEU A 294 19.41 9.33 8.80
CA LEU A 294 18.73 10.51 9.32
C LEU A 294 17.36 10.72 8.65
N ALA A 295 17.24 10.44 7.36
CA ALA A 295 15.97 10.48 6.64
C ALA A 295 14.98 9.44 7.20
N MET A 296 15.43 8.21 7.49
CA MET A 296 14.58 7.20 8.12
C MET A 296 14.12 7.63 9.53
N MET A 297 15.00 8.24 10.34
CA MET A 297 14.61 8.81 11.64
C MET A 297 13.56 9.92 11.51
N ALA A 298 13.71 10.81 10.52
CA ALA A 298 12.74 11.84 10.24
C ALA A 298 11.38 11.25 9.82
N SER A 299 11.40 10.27 8.92
CA SER A 299 10.20 9.56 8.44
C SER A 299 9.40 8.96 9.60
N PHE A 300 10.03 8.19 10.49
CA PHE A 300 9.35 7.57 11.63
C PHE A 300 8.76 8.58 12.61
N ASN A 301 9.43 9.71 12.82
CA ASN A 301 8.89 10.77 13.67
C ASN A 301 7.68 11.45 12.99
N ALA A 302 7.72 11.66 11.68
CA ALA A 302 6.60 12.24 10.92
C ALA A 302 5.37 11.31 10.93
N ASP A 303 5.54 9.99 10.76
CA ASP A 303 4.46 9.01 10.88
C ASP A 303 3.77 9.08 12.26
N PHE A 304 4.55 9.20 13.34
CA PHE A 304 3.97 9.37 14.67
C PHE A 304 3.10 10.64 14.77
N VAL A 305 3.54 11.74 14.17
CA VAL A 305 2.80 13.00 14.18
C VAL A 305 1.51 12.87 13.39
N ILE A 306 1.58 12.35 12.16
CA ILE A 306 0.43 12.17 11.26
C ILE A 306 -0.66 11.36 11.96
N SER A 307 -0.31 10.19 12.51
CA SER A 307 -1.30 9.32 13.16
C SER A 307 -1.96 9.96 14.38
N ARG A 308 -1.21 10.71 15.20
CA ARG A 308 -1.74 11.39 16.38
C ARG A 308 -2.60 12.60 16.01
N ALA A 309 -2.12 13.42 15.08
CA ALA A 309 -2.82 14.61 14.62
C ALA A 309 -4.12 14.24 13.91
N TYR A 310 -4.08 13.27 13.00
CA TYR A 310 -5.27 12.82 12.27
C TYR A 310 -6.35 12.27 13.21
N ARG A 311 -5.98 11.47 14.21
CA ARG A 311 -6.92 10.95 15.22
C ARG A 311 -7.59 12.06 16.03
N GLU A 312 -6.83 13.05 16.45
CA GLU A 312 -7.36 14.20 17.21
C GLU A 312 -8.28 15.05 16.34
N MET A 313 -7.83 15.39 15.13
CA MET A 313 -8.60 16.15 14.15
C MET A 313 -9.94 15.47 13.83
N ARG A 314 -9.92 14.14 13.62
CA ARG A 314 -11.13 13.34 13.43
C ARG A 314 -12.11 13.47 14.60
N THR A 315 -11.61 13.45 15.83
CA THR A 315 -12.42 13.61 17.04
C THR A 315 -13.06 15.00 17.10
N VAL A 316 -12.32 16.05 16.73
CA VAL A 316 -12.84 17.42 16.63
C VAL A 316 -13.97 17.51 15.58
N TYR A 317 -13.78 16.94 14.39
CA TYR A 317 -14.80 16.96 13.34
C TYR A 317 -16.06 16.19 13.73
N GLN A 318 -15.92 15.03 14.37
CA GLN A 318 -17.07 14.26 14.87
C GLN A 318 -17.85 15.01 15.96
N GLY A 319 -17.20 15.92 16.71
CA GLY A 319 -17.85 16.77 17.70
C GLY A 319 -18.67 17.94 17.11
N LEU A 320 -18.54 18.22 15.81
CA LEU A 320 -19.12 19.40 15.16
C LEU A 320 -19.95 19.00 13.93
N PRO A 321 -21.28 18.82 14.07
CA PRO A 321 -22.15 18.28 13.02
C PRO A 321 -22.04 18.99 11.67
N ASN A 322 -21.91 20.32 11.66
CA ASN A 322 -21.76 21.10 10.42
C ASN A 322 -20.45 20.81 9.69
N MET A 323 -19.34 20.63 10.41
CA MET A 323 -18.06 20.27 9.80
C MET A 323 -18.11 18.85 9.26
N GLN A 324 -18.74 17.93 9.98
CA GLN A 324 -18.94 16.56 9.51
C GLN A 324 -19.68 16.53 8.17
N LEU A 325 -20.80 17.26 8.07
CA LEU A 325 -21.58 17.36 6.82
C LEU A 325 -20.79 18.02 5.70
N GLN A 326 -20.02 19.06 6.00
CA GLN A 326 -19.17 19.70 5.00
C GLN A 326 -18.10 18.74 4.46
N MET A 327 -17.47 17.96 5.34
CA MET A 327 -16.48 16.95 4.97
C MET A 327 -17.10 15.84 4.12
N GLU A 328 -18.26 15.32 4.51
CA GLU A 328 -18.98 14.27 3.77
C GLU A 328 -19.33 14.73 2.34
N ILE A 329 -19.83 15.97 2.19
CA ILE A 329 -20.11 16.54 0.86
C ILE A 329 -18.82 16.72 0.03
N GLN A 330 -17.71 17.11 0.65
CA GLN A 330 -16.41 17.20 -0.04
C GLN A 330 -15.91 15.82 -0.48
N GLN A 331 -16.11 14.78 0.32
CA GLN A 331 -15.77 13.41 -0.04
C GLN A 331 -16.53 12.97 -1.30
N PHE A 332 -17.84 13.19 -1.35
CA PHE A 332 -18.65 12.88 -2.53
C PHE A 332 -18.18 13.64 -3.77
N GLU A 333 -17.78 14.90 -3.64
CA GLU A 333 -17.22 15.67 -4.75
C GLU A 333 -15.92 15.05 -5.29
N ILE A 334 -15.02 14.61 -4.40
CA ILE A 334 -13.78 13.95 -4.80
C ILE A 334 -14.07 12.62 -5.49
N MET A 335 -14.97 11.82 -4.93
CA MET A 335 -15.39 10.54 -5.52
C MET A 335 -15.99 10.75 -6.93
N ALA A 336 -16.90 11.71 -7.09
CA ALA A 336 -17.49 12.05 -8.39
C ALA A 336 -16.41 12.45 -9.42
N LYS A 337 -15.40 13.24 -9.02
CA LYS A 337 -14.28 13.61 -9.90
C LYS A 337 -13.44 12.41 -10.33
N VAL A 338 -13.21 11.43 -9.45
CA VAL A 338 -12.49 10.19 -9.81
C VAL A 338 -13.31 9.38 -10.80
N LEU A 339 -14.58 9.12 -10.49
CA LEU A 339 -15.47 8.34 -11.36
C LEU A 339 -15.63 8.99 -12.75
N LYS A 340 -15.77 10.31 -12.81
CA LYS A 340 -15.79 11.05 -14.09
C LYS A 340 -14.54 10.80 -14.93
N ARG A 341 -13.35 10.84 -14.31
CA ARG A 341 -12.08 10.54 -15.01
C ARG A 341 -12.00 9.09 -15.48
N LYS A 342 -12.67 8.17 -14.79
CA LYS A 342 -12.79 6.75 -15.16
C LYS A 342 -13.86 6.50 -16.24
N GLY A 343 -14.60 7.52 -16.66
CA GLY A 343 -15.56 7.45 -17.76
C GLY A 343 -17.01 7.22 -17.36
N TYR A 344 -17.33 7.28 -16.05
CA TYR A 344 -18.71 7.22 -15.58
C TYR A 344 -19.45 8.54 -15.86
N ASP A 345 -20.73 8.45 -16.23
CA ASP A 345 -21.61 9.63 -16.28
C ASP A 345 -22.04 10.00 -14.86
N VAL A 346 -21.47 11.09 -14.35
CA VAL A 346 -21.71 11.58 -12.99
C VAL A 346 -22.62 12.83 -12.96
N SER A 347 -23.33 13.13 -14.05
CA SER A 347 -24.10 14.39 -14.17
C SER A 347 -25.17 14.54 -13.08
N GLU A 348 -25.88 13.45 -12.78
CA GLU A 348 -26.87 13.40 -11.69
C GLU A 348 -26.21 13.58 -10.32
N LEU A 349 -25.12 12.85 -10.08
CA LEU A 349 -24.34 12.92 -8.84
C LEU A 349 -23.79 14.34 -8.59
N GLU A 350 -23.22 14.99 -9.60
CA GLU A 350 -22.72 16.37 -9.51
C GLU A 350 -23.86 17.36 -9.18
N SER A 351 -25.06 17.13 -9.71
CA SER A 351 -26.26 17.93 -9.40
C SER A 351 -26.69 17.77 -7.95
N LEU A 352 -26.80 16.53 -7.46
CA LEU A 352 -27.18 16.24 -6.07
C LEU A 352 -26.16 16.81 -5.08
N ILE A 353 -24.86 16.68 -5.35
CA ILE A 353 -23.80 17.27 -4.52
C ILE A 353 -23.92 18.80 -4.47
N SER A 354 -24.24 19.44 -5.60
CA SER A 354 -24.43 20.88 -5.67
C SER A 354 -25.65 21.34 -4.86
N GLN A 355 -26.74 20.58 -4.90
CA GLN A 355 -27.92 20.81 -4.06
C GLN A 355 -27.60 20.63 -2.57
N ALA A 356 -26.82 19.61 -2.22
CA ALA A 356 -26.40 19.35 -0.84
C ALA A 356 -25.56 20.49 -0.28
N LYS A 357 -24.62 21.04 -1.07
CA LYS A 357 -23.82 22.23 -0.70
C LYS A 357 -24.71 23.43 -0.41
N GLU A 358 -25.69 23.70 -1.26
CA GLU A 358 -26.58 24.84 -1.08
C GLU A 358 -27.53 24.63 0.12
N ALA A 359 -28.04 23.41 0.32
CA ALA A 359 -28.83 23.05 1.50
C ALA A 359 -28.05 23.26 2.80
N LEU A 360 -26.78 22.84 2.85
CA LEU A 360 -25.90 23.07 4.00
C LEU A 360 -25.71 24.57 4.26
N LYS A 361 -25.42 25.36 3.22
CA LYS A 361 -25.24 26.81 3.31
C LYS A 361 -26.50 27.53 3.81
N GLN A 362 -27.68 27.04 3.45
CA GLN A 362 -28.97 27.58 3.87
C GLN A 362 -29.47 27.03 5.23
N GLY A 363 -28.72 26.13 5.88
CA GLY A 363 -29.12 25.50 7.14
C GLY A 363 -30.31 24.54 7.00
N LYS A 364 -30.56 24.00 5.80
CA LYS A 364 -31.66 23.06 5.51
C LYS A 364 -31.27 21.63 5.87
N TYR A 365 -30.99 21.37 7.15
CA TYR A 365 -30.44 20.07 7.60
C TYR A 365 -31.38 18.89 7.36
N SER A 366 -32.71 19.05 7.49
CA SER A 366 -33.64 17.95 7.25
C SER A 366 -33.62 17.47 5.80
N LEU A 367 -33.61 18.40 4.83
CA LEU A 367 -33.47 18.09 3.41
C LEU A 367 -32.12 17.42 3.12
N LEU A 368 -31.05 17.95 3.71
CA LEU A 368 -29.70 17.42 3.51
C LEU A 368 -29.55 15.99 4.04
N LEU A 369 -29.96 15.74 5.28
CA LEU A 369 -29.74 14.47 5.98
C LEU A 369 -30.69 13.36 5.53
N ASN A 370 -31.96 13.70 5.25
CA ASN A 370 -32.99 12.69 5.00
C ASN A 370 -33.25 12.44 3.51
N GLU A 371 -32.83 13.36 2.63
CA GLU A 371 -33.10 13.26 1.19
C GLU A 371 -31.78 13.26 0.40
N LEU A 372 -31.03 14.37 0.44
CA LEU A 372 -29.89 14.56 -0.49
C LEU A 372 -28.70 13.63 -0.22
N ILE A 373 -28.26 13.47 1.03
CA ILE A 373 -27.13 12.55 1.35
C ILE A 373 -27.49 11.10 1.01
N PRO A 374 -28.65 10.56 1.43
CA PRO A 374 -29.06 9.21 1.02
C PRO A 374 -29.12 9.04 -0.51
N GLU A 375 -29.66 10.02 -1.24
CA GLU A 375 -29.76 9.96 -2.70
C GLU A 375 -28.40 10.02 -3.39
N ILE A 376 -27.45 10.81 -2.86
CA ILE A 376 -26.05 10.83 -3.33
C ILE A 376 -25.42 9.45 -3.16
N LYS A 377 -25.57 8.82 -1.99
CA LYS A 377 -25.01 7.50 -1.69
C LYS A 377 -25.61 6.41 -2.59
N ASP A 378 -26.92 6.42 -2.77
CA ASP A 378 -27.61 5.49 -3.68
C ASP A 378 -27.18 5.69 -5.14
N THR A 379 -27.01 6.93 -5.58
CA THR A 379 -26.48 7.25 -6.92
C THR A 379 -25.05 6.74 -7.10
N LEU A 380 -24.18 6.96 -6.10
CA LEU A 380 -22.82 6.41 -6.09
C LEU A 380 -22.84 4.88 -6.19
N ALA A 381 -23.64 4.20 -5.37
CA ALA A 381 -23.75 2.75 -5.39
C ALA A 381 -24.26 2.22 -6.74
N LYS A 382 -25.26 2.87 -7.35
CA LYS A 382 -25.78 2.50 -8.68
C LYS A 382 -24.75 2.65 -9.79
N LEU A 383 -23.88 3.66 -9.69
CA LEU A 383 -22.80 3.87 -10.66
C LEU A 383 -21.74 2.78 -10.57
N THR A 384 -21.46 2.26 -9.38
CA THR A 384 -20.29 1.42 -9.11
C THR A 384 -20.62 -0.04 -8.80
N THR A 385 -21.91 -0.41 -8.71
CA THR A 385 -22.33 -1.79 -8.44
C THR A 385 -23.25 -2.34 -9.55
N LYS A 386 -22.79 -3.34 -10.29
CA LYS A 386 -23.69 -4.29 -10.97
C LYS A 386 -24.14 -5.39 -10.00
N ARG A 387 -24.94 -5.01 -8.99
CA ARG A 387 -25.56 -5.85 -7.94
C ARG A 387 -24.60 -6.74 -7.09
N PRO A 388 -24.72 -6.74 -5.75
CA PRO A 388 -23.97 -7.69 -4.91
C PRO A 388 -24.47 -9.12 -5.12
N SER A 389 -23.53 -10.06 -5.14
CA SER A 389 -23.82 -11.49 -5.00
C SER A 389 -24.46 -11.73 -3.62
N PRO A 390 -25.48 -12.60 -3.47
CA PRO A 390 -26.20 -12.73 -2.21
C PRO A 390 -25.35 -13.43 -1.15
N GLY A 391 -25.14 -12.75 -0.02
CA GLY A 391 -24.93 -13.39 1.28
C GLY A 391 -23.50 -13.88 1.56
N THR A 392 -22.63 -12.95 1.98
CA THR A 392 -21.44 -13.28 2.78
C THR A 392 -21.42 -12.31 3.97
N PRO A 393 -21.19 -12.77 5.22
CA PRO A 393 -21.20 -11.88 6.38
C PRO A 393 -20.14 -10.78 6.25
N GLY A 394 -20.50 -9.55 6.64
CA GLY A 394 -19.61 -8.39 6.63
C GLY A 394 -18.38 -8.56 7.52
N GLY A 395 -17.32 -7.83 7.15
CA GLY A 395 -16.05 -7.59 7.84
C GLY A 395 -15.56 -8.67 8.81
N ARG A 396 -14.56 -9.47 8.41
CA ARG A 396 -13.74 -10.24 9.36
C ARG A 396 -12.47 -9.48 9.70
N ASP A 397 -12.14 -9.46 10.99
CA ASP A 397 -10.91 -8.90 11.50
C ASP A 397 -10.05 -10.03 12.08
N HIS A 398 -8.82 -10.18 11.58
CA HIS A 398 -7.87 -11.21 12.01
C HIS A 398 -6.80 -10.66 12.98
N GLY A 399 -6.93 -9.41 13.42
CA GLY A 399 -6.06 -8.77 14.42
C GLY A 399 -6.45 -9.09 15.87
N ARG A 400 -5.48 -9.16 16.78
CA ARG A 400 -5.75 -9.12 18.23
C ARG A 400 -5.90 -7.66 18.68
N PRO A 401 -6.85 -7.33 19.58
CA PRO A 401 -7.06 -5.98 20.10
C PRO A 401 -5.94 -5.50 21.03
#